data_AF-A0A9Q0PHB5-F1
#
_entry.id   AF-A0A9Q0PHB5-F1
#
_cell.length_a   1.000
_cell.length_b   1.000
_cell.length_c   1.000
_cell.angle_alpha   90.00
_cell.angle_beta   90.00
_cell.angle_gamma   90.00
#
_symmetry.space_group_name_H-M   'P 1'
#
loop_
_entity.id
_entity.type
_entity.pdbx_description
1 polymer ?
#
loop_
_entity_poly.entity_id
_entity_poly.type
_entity_poly.pdbx_seq_one_letter_code
_entity_poly.pdbx_strand_id
1 'polypeptide(L)'
;MATSQSEKKMKILCLHGFRTSGSFLQKQISKWDPSIFSQFDLDFPDGKYPAGGKSEIEGIFPPPYFGWFQFDKRVARCGAAKGLRG
;
A
#
# COMPACT_ATOMS: atom_id res chain seq x y z
N MET A 1 -11.20 -10.96 42.55
CA MET A 1 -10.08 -10.81 41.60
C MET A 1 -10.60 -11.20 40.22
N ALA A 2 -11.08 -10.22 39.46
CA ALA A 2 -11.68 -10.48 38.15
C ALA A 2 -10.57 -10.69 37.10
N THR A 3 -10.73 -11.74 36.30
CA THR A 3 -9.83 -12.16 35.23
C THR A 3 -9.75 -11.10 34.13
N SER A 4 -8.56 -10.55 33.88
CA SER A 4 -8.29 -9.66 32.76
C SER A 4 -8.53 -10.38 31.43
N GLN A 5 -9.75 -10.29 30.91
CA GLN A 5 -10.03 -10.64 29.52
C GLN A 5 -9.32 -9.58 28.67
N SER A 6 -8.13 -9.92 28.16
CA SER A 6 -7.45 -9.09 27.17
C SER A 6 -8.45 -8.84 26.03
N GLU A 7 -8.96 -7.61 25.94
CA GLU A 7 -9.80 -7.19 24.84
C GLU A 7 -9.01 -7.43 23.55
N LYS A 8 -9.46 -8.39 22.75
CA LYS A 8 -8.78 -8.78 21.53
C LYS A 8 -8.95 -7.65 20.52
N LYS A 9 -7.91 -6.82 20.36
CA LYS A 9 -7.87 -5.74 19.37
C LYS A 9 -8.13 -6.30 17.97
N MET A 10 -8.93 -5.58 17.19
CA MET A 10 -9.18 -5.95 15.81
C MET A 10 -7.95 -5.63 14.96
N LYS A 11 -7.58 -6.54 14.05
CA LYS A 11 -6.43 -6.34 13.17
C LYS A 11 -6.87 -5.74 11.84
N ILE A 12 -6.22 -4.67 11.41
CA ILE A 12 -6.48 -4.01 10.13
C ILE A 12 -5.20 -4.02 9.29
N LEU A 13 -5.34 -4.46 8.04
CA LEU A 13 -4.28 -4.39 7.04
C LEU A 13 -4.40 -3.08 6.24
N CYS A 14 -3.43 -2.19 6.40
CA CYS A 14 -3.41 -0.87 5.78
C CYS A 14 -2.60 -0.89 4.48
N LEU A 15 -3.28 -1.06 3.35
CA LEU A 15 -2.65 -1.13 2.03
C LEU A 15 -2.42 0.27 1.44
N HIS A 16 -1.16 0.58 1.13
CA HIS A 16 -0.79 1.88 0.55
C HIS A 16 -1.24 2.03 -0.92
N GLY A 17 -1.31 3.27 -1.39
CA GLY A 17 -1.71 3.64 -2.75
C GLY A 17 -0.63 3.45 -3.82
N PHE A 18 -0.89 3.98 -5.02
CA PHE A 18 0.00 3.87 -6.18
C PHE A 18 1.34 4.57 -5.93
N ARG A 19 2.46 3.84 -6.10
CA ARG A 19 3.83 4.36 -6.01
C ARG A 19 4.12 5.09 -4.69
N THR A 20 3.64 4.50 -3.60
CA THR A 20 3.94 4.92 -2.21
C THR A 20 4.42 3.71 -1.40
N SER A 21 4.48 3.82 -0.08
CA SER A 21 4.90 2.76 0.85
C SER A 21 3.94 2.64 2.03
N GLY A 22 4.01 1.54 2.77
CA GLY A 22 3.28 1.36 4.02
C GLY A 22 3.58 2.48 5.02
N SER A 23 4.85 2.88 5.13
CA SER A 23 5.28 4.00 5.98
C SER A 23 4.72 5.35 5.53
N PHE A 24 4.50 5.54 4.22
CA PHE A 24 3.83 6.73 3.71
C PHE A 24 2.37 6.79 4.20
N LEU A 25 1.62 5.69 4.06
CA LEU A 25 0.24 5.62 4.54
C LEU A 25 0.16 5.82 6.06
N GLN A 26 1.06 5.20 6.82
CA GLN A 26 1.16 5.38 8.27
C GLN A 26 1.33 6.86 8.63
N LYS A 27 2.19 7.59 7.91
CA LYS A 27 2.42 9.03 8.12
C LYS A 27 1.25 9.90 7.66
N GLN A 28 0.46 9.46 6.68
CA GLN A 28 -0.75 10.19 6.29
C GLN A 28 -1.83 10.12 7.37
N ILE A 29 -2.05 8.92 7.93
CA ILE A 29 -3.09 8.71 8.95
C ILE A 29 -2.64 9.13 10.35
N SER A 30 -1.34 9.31 10.59
CA SER A 30 -0.83 9.82 11.87
C SER A 30 -1.28 11.25 12.19
N LYS A 31 -1.92 11.94 11.22
CA LYS A 31 -2.56 13.24 11.43
C LYS A 31 -3.93 13.14 12.10
N TRP A 32 -4.50 11.93 12.15
CA TRP A 32 -5.80 11.69 12.77
C TRP A 32 -5.66 11.50 14.28
N ASP A 33 -6.77 11.60 14.99
CA ASP A 33 -6.77 11.45 16.44
C ASP A 33 -6.38 10.01 16.87
N PRO A 34 -5.43 9.84 17.81
CA PRO A 34 -4.97 8.52 18.24
C PRO A 34 -6.07 7.61 18.82
N SER A 35 -7.16 8.17 19.36
CA SER A 35 -8.28 7.40 19.89
C SER A 35 -8.92 6.50 18.84
N ILE A 36 -8.88 6.90 17.56
CA ILE A 36 -9.42 6.13 16.44
C ILE A 36 -8.70 4.78 16.32
N PHE A 37 -7.42 4.72 16.66
CA PHE A 37 -6.58 3.53 16.53
C PHE A 37 -6.47 2.72 17.82
N SER A 38 -6.99 3.21 18.94
CA SER A 38 -6.82 2.60 20.27
C SER A 38 -7.30 1.13 20.34
N GLN A 39 -8.37 0.83 19.62
CA GLN A 39 -9.01 -0.49 19.54
C GLN A 39 -8.47 -1.39 18.42
N PHE A 40 -7.53 -0.90 17.61
CA PHE A 40 -7.02 -1.60 16.44
C PHE A 40 -5.53 -1.90 16.55
N ASP A 41 -5.13 -3.03 15.98
CA ASP A 41 -3.74 -3.31 15.62
C ASP A 41 -3.60 -3.10 14.10
N LEU A 42 -2.75 -2.17 13.69
CA LEU A 42 -2.60 -1.77 12.30
C LEU A 42 -1.28 -2.28 11.73
N ASP A 43 -1.35 -3.00 10.60
CA ASP A 43 -0.18 -3.45 9.85
C ASP A 43 -0.06 -2.67 8.54
N PHE A 44 1.14 -2.17 8.24
CA PHE A 44 1.44 -1.35 7.06
C PHE A 44 2.45 -2.04 6.14
N PRO A 45 2.07 -3.08 5.40
CA PRO A 45 2.97 -3.77 4.48
C PRO A 45 3.31 -2.90 3.26
N ASP A 46 4.49 -3.13 2.71
CA ASP A 46 4.89 -2.62 1.40
C ASP A 46 4.46 -3.57 0.27
N GLY A 47 4.19 -3.00 -0.90
CA GLY A 47 3.93 -3.74 -2.12
C GLY A 47 5.13 -4.58 -2.57
N LYS A 48 4.86 -5.66 -3.31
CA LYS A 48 5.89 -6.61 -3.76
C LYS A 48 6.87 -6.02 -4.77
N TYR A 49 6.43 -5.08 -5.61
CA TYR A 49 7.22 -4.60 -6.74
C TYR A 49 7.75 -3.20 -6.46
N PRO A 50 9.07 -2.95 -6.61
CA PRO A 50 9.59 -1.59 -6.51
C PRO A 50 9.01 -0.73 -7.64
N ALA A 51 8.56 0.48 -7.32
CA ALA A 51 8.10 1.42 -8.31
C ALA A 51 9.30 2.03 -9.06
N GLY A 52 9.26 1.98 -10.40
CA GLY A 52 10.25 2.65 -11.24
C GLY A 52 9.90 4.13 -11.47
N GLY A 53 10.91 4.91 -11.88
CA GLY A 53 10.78 6.32 -12.27
C GLY A 53 10.51 7.29 -11.11
N LYS A 54 10.36 8.58 -11.44
CA LYS A 54 10.16 9.67 -10.47
C LYS A 54 8.74 9.67 -9.90
N SER A 55 8.57 9.65 -8.58
CA SER A 55 7.26 9.81 -7.93
C SER A 55 6.97 11.29 -7.66
N GLU A 56 5.69 11.68 -7.74
CA GLU A 56 5.25 13.07 -7.50
C GLU A 56 5.49 13.50 -6.04
N ILE A 57 5.60 12.52 -5.13
CA ILE A 57 5.77 12.76 -3.69
C ILE A 57 7.23 12.82 -3.25
N GLU A 58 8.21 12.62 -4.13
CA GLU A 58 9.65 12.57 -3.77
C GLU A 58 10.16 13.83 -3.07
N GLY A 59 9.56 14.99 -3.33
CA GLY A 59 9.93 16.23 -2.65
C GLY A 59 9.41 16.34 -1.20
N ILE A 60 8.48 15.48 -0.80
CA ILE A 60 7.76 15.56 0.48
C ILE A 60 8.01 14.30 1.33
N PHE A 61 8.18 13.15 0.68
CA PHE A 61 8.46 11.88 1.31
C PHE A 61 9.54 11.16 0.51
N PRO A 62 10.63 10.69 1.13
CA PRO A 62 11.71 10.03 0.40
C PRO A 62 11.32 8.59 -0.04
N PRO A 63 11.92 8.07 -1.13
CA PRO A 63 11.80 6.66 -1.51
C PRO A 63 12.36 5.71 -0.42
N PRO A 64 12.06 4.39 -0.44
CA PRO A 64 11.51 3.59 -1.56
C PRO A 64 9.98 3.61 -1.70
N TYR A 65 9.52 3.33 -2.93
CA TYR A 65 8.11 3.20 -3.27
C TYR A 65 7.82 1.85 -3.90
N PHE A 66 6.59 1.40 -3.75
CA PHE A 66 6.18 0.07 -4.15
C PHE A 66 4.85 0.10 -4.92
N GLY A 67 4.58 -1.02 -5.58
CA GLY A 67 3.31 -1.34 -6.22
C GLY A 67 2.89 -2.77 -5.89
N TRP A 68 1.59 -2.98 -5.78
CA TRP A 68 1.00 -4.29 -5.51
C TRP A 68 1.05 -5.23 -6.72
N PHE A 69 0.99 -4.66 -7.93
CA PHE A 69 0.94 -5.39 -9.19
C PHE A 69 1.90 -4.77 -10.20
N GLN A 70 2.46 -5.59 -11.09
CA GLN A 70 3.22 -5.16 -12.25
C GLN A 70 2.58 -5.75 -13.50
N PHE A 71 2.56 -4.99 -14.59
CA PHE A 71 2.03 -5.46 -15.86
C PHE A 71 2.89 -6.61 -16.41
N ASP A 72 2.29 -7.79 -16.58
CA ASP A 72 2.92 -8.89 -17.30
C ASP A 72 2.67 -8.72 -18.81
N LYS A 73 3.75 -8.42 -19.54
CA LYS A 73 3.74 -8.27 -21.00
C LYS A 73 3.25 -9.53 -21.74
N ARG A 74 3.36 -10.73 -21.15
CA ARG A 74 2.91 -11.97 -21.80
C ARG A 74 1.38 -12.09 -21.87
N VAL A 75 0.66 -11.65 -20.84
CA VAL A 75 -0.82 -11.71 -20.80
C VAL A 75 -1.43 -10.72 -21.79
N ALA A 76 -0.83 -9.54 -21.95
CA ALA A 76 -1.33 -8.52 -22.86
C ALA A 76 -1.21 -8.87 -24.36
N ARG A 77 -0.38 -9.86 -24.71
CA ARG A 77 -0.19 -10.27 -26.10
C ARG A 77 -1.39 -11.06 -26.67
N CYS A 78 -2.31 -11.52 -25.82
CA CYS A 78 -3.54 -12.19 -26.28
C CYS A 78 -4.67 -11.21 -26.70
N GLY A 79 -4.51 -9.90 -26.43
CA GLY A 79 -5.45 -8.84 -26.87
C GLY A 79 -4.98 -8.04 -28.08
N ALA A 80 -3.72 -8.16 -28.48
CA ALA A 80 -3.12 -7.39 -29.58
C ALA A 80 -3.02 -8.19 -30.89
N ALA A 81 -4.11 -8.84 -31.27
CA ALA A 81 -4.25 -9.47 -32.58
C ALA A 81 -5.35 -8.76 -33.40
N LYS A 82 -5.19 -7.45 -33.66
CA LYS A 82 -5.85 -6.80 -34.81
C LYS A 82 -4.95 -5.73 -35.43
N GLY A 83 -4.36 -6.11 -36.56
CA GLY A 83 -4.24 -5.30 -37.76
C GLY A 83 -3.32 -4.08 -37.73
N LEU A 84 -2.22 -4.17 -38.48
CA LEU A 84 -1.89 -3.20 -39.52
C LEU A 84 -0.85 -3.85 -40.44
N ARG A 85 -1.36 -4.38 -41.56
CA ARG A 85 -0.60 -4.44 -42.81
C ARG A 85 -0.57 -3.00 -43.34
N GLY A 86 0.62 -2.54 -43.71
CA GLY A 86 0.91 -1.31 -44.43
C GLY A 86 2.30 -1.46 -45.01
#